data_AF-A0A1A9HNB6-F1
#
_entry.id   AF-A0A1A9HNB6-F1
#
_cell.length_a   1.000
_cell.length_b   1.000
_cell.length_c   1.000
_cell.angle_alpha   90.00
_cell.angle_beta   90.00
_cell.angle_gamma   90.00
#
_symmetry.space_group_name_H-M   'P 1'
#
loop_
_entity.id
_entity.type
_entity.pdbx_description
1 polymer ?
#
loop_
_entity_poly.entity_id
_entity_poly.type
_entity_poly.pdbx_seq_one_letter_code
_entity_poly.pdbx_strand_id
1 'polypeptide(L)'
;MSRECNDEAYAAWELGHLQEAAELFMEAARIETAAAALRSPYATPDRTITSEARAAFCYWDAGDLEQARPLLRKVIQTDWKKARLWSDRHDTEKAFMRLILEAASQGNGAQFDALWLEASQRGQDLDYPFPTILPNQKKLLQAALLLERFDAVRQVLLRINPEHLQNDHELQLLKAMAEQRVEARVSASAAPRRPSLIRRLIRPFVSDRT
;
A
#
# COMPACT_ATOMS: atom_id res chain seq x y z
N MET A 1 -9.72 -31.18 -11.17
CA MET A 1 -9.40 -30.06 -12.07
C MET A 1 -9.09 -28.74 -11.33
N SER A 2 -10.06 -27.94 -10.84
CA SER A 2 -9.73 -26.63 -10.21
C SER A 2 -8.83 -26.73 -8.96
N ARG A 3 -9.03 -27.76 -8.13
CA ARG A 3 -8.21 -27.99 -6.93
C ARG A 3 -6.79 -28.43 -7.27
N GLU A 4 -6.64 -29.35 -8.23
CA GLU A 4 -5.33 -29.83 -8.69
C GLU A 4 -4.50 -28.70 -9.29
N CYS A 5 -5.10 -27.86 -10.15
CA CYS A 5 -4.43 -26.70 -10.74
C CYS A 5 -3.97 -25.68 -9.66
N ASN A 6 -4.79 -25.46 -8.62
CA ASN A 6 -4.38 -24.61 -7.49
C ASN A 6 -3.23 -25.22 -6.68
N ASP A 7 -3.30 -26.52 -6.38
CA ASP A 7 -2.26 -27.20 -5.61
C ASP A 7 -0.91 -27.19 -6.36
N GLU A 8 -0.94 -27.40 -7.68
CA GLU A 8 0.22 -27.25 -8.58
C GLU A 8 0.73 -25.80 -8.62
N ALA A 9 -0.16 -24.81 -8.70
CA ALA A 9 0.22 -23.39 -8.69
C ALA A 9 0.94 -23.01 -7.38
N TYR A 10 0.44 -23.46 -6.24
CA TYR A 10 1.11 -23.24 -4.95
C TYR A 10 2.47 -23.94 -4.90
N ALA A 11 2.58 -25.18 -5.40
CA ALA A 11 3.86 -25.88 -5.46
C ALA A 11 4.88 -25.12 -6.32
N ALA A 12 4.49 -24.66 -7.51
CA ALA A 12 5.34 -23.85 -8.38
C ALA A 12 5.76 -22.54 -7.70
N TRP A 13 4.85 -21.88 -6.97
CA TRP A 13 5.14 -20.64 -6.26
C TRP A 13 6.17 -20.85 -5.14
N GLU A 14 5.99 -21.89 -4.31
CA GLU A 14 6.93 -22.22 -3.22
C GLU A 14 8.33 -22.61 -3.75
N LEU A 15 8.40 -23.19 -4.94
CA LEU A 15 9.67 -23.49 -5.64
C LEU A 15 10.28 -22.26 -6.33
N GLY A 16 9.60 -21.11 -6.32
CA GLY A 16 10.05 -19.88 -6.96
C GLY A 16 9.87 -19.84 -8.47
N HIS A 17 9.10 -20.76 -9.06
CA HIS A 17 8.74 -20.75 -10.47
C HIS A 17 7.59 -19.77 -10.72
N LEU A 18 7.87 -18.48 -10.57
CA LEU A 18 6.84 -17.45 -10.46
C LEU A 18 5.98 -17.28 -11.72
N GLN A 19 6.56 -17.31 -12.93
CA GLN A 19 5.76 -17.25 -14.17
C GLN A 19 4.83 -18.46 -14.29
N GLU A 20 5.35 -19.68 -14.08
CA GLU A 20 4.57 -20.92 -14.13
C GLU A 20 3.43 -20.89 -13.11
N ALA A 21 3.72 -20.48 -11.86
CA ALA A 21 2.71 -20.32 -10.83
C ALA A 21 1.63 -19.31 -11.23
N ALA A 22 2.01 -18.18 -11.83
CA ALA A 22 1.06 -17.17 -12.28
C ALA A 22 0.12 -17.69 -13.37
N GLU A 23 0.66 -18.42 -14.36
CA GLU A 23 -0.12 -19.05 -15.42
C GLU A 23 -1.09 -20.10 -14.87
N LEU A 24 -0.63 -20.96 -13.95
CA LEU A 24 -1.48 -21.96 -13.28
C LEU A 24 -2.59 -21.30 -12.45
N PHE A 25 -2.29 -20.23 -11.71
CA PHE A 25 -3.32 -19.48 -10.98
C PHE A 25 -4.35 -18.82 -11.92
N MET A 26 -3.94 -18.33 -13.08
CA MET A 26 -4.86 -17.79 -14.08
C MET A 26 -5.75 -18.88 -14.69
N GLU A 27 -5.20 -20.07 -14.93
CA GLU A 27 -5.99 -21.21 -15.38
C GLU A 27 -6.97 -21.69 -14.30
N ALA A 28 -6.53 -21.75 -13.04
CA ALA A 28 -7.40 -22.03 -11.90
C ALA A 28 -8.55 -21.01 -11.79
N ALA A 29 -8.26 -19.72 -12.01
CA ALA A 29 -9.27 -18.66 -12.06
C ALA A 29 -10.29 -18.90 -13.18
N ARG A 30 -9.84 -19.26 -14.39
CA ARG A 30 -10.71 -19.55 -15.54
C ARG A 30 -11.64 -20.73 -15.27
N ILE A 31 -11.11 -21.81 -14.70
CA ILE A 31 -11.90 -23.00 -14.33
C ILE A 31 -12.91 -22.64 -13.23
N GLU A 32 -12.49 -21.86 -12.23
CA GLU A 32 -13.35 -21.43 -11.13
C GLU A 32 -14.49 -20.53 -11.62
N THR A 33 -14.23 -19.57 -12.51
CA THR A 33 -15.27 -18.74 -13.13
C THR A 33 -16.30 -19.59 -13.86
N ALA A 34 -15.86 -20.55 -14.68
CA ALA A 34 -16.76 -21.43 -15.41
C ALA A 34 -17.59 -22.29 -14.46
N ALA A 35 -16.99 -22.79 -13.38
CA ALA A 35 -17.70 -23.58 -12.38
C ALA A 35 -18.68 -22.71 -11.57
N ALA A 36 -18.29 -21.51 -11.16
CA ALA A 36 -19.10 -20.59 -10.37
C ALA A 36 -20.36 -20.14 -11.12
N ALA A 37 -20.27 -19.94 -12.44
CA ALA A 37 -21.42 -19.61 -13.30
C ALA A 37 -22.55 -20.66 -13.28
N LEU A 38 -22.24 -21.90 -12.89
CA LEU A 38 -23.19 -23.02 -12.82
C LEU A 38 -23.71 -23.27 -11.40
N ARG A 39 -23.20 -22.56 -10.39
CA ARG A 39 -23.55 -22.80 -8.98
C ARG A 39 -24.80 -22.02 -8.56
N SER A 40 -25.53 -22.60 -7.61
CA SER A 40 -26.59 -21.89 -6.89
C SER A 40 -26.02 -20.71 -6.08
N PRO A 41 -26.76 -19.60 -5.89
CA PRO A 41 -26.33 -18.46 -5.08
C PRO A 41 -25.91 -18.80 -3.65
N TYR A 42 -26.41 -19.92 -3.10
CA TYR A 42 -26.09 -20.40 -1.76
C TYR A 42 -24.87 -21.32 -1.68
N ALA A 43 -24.24 -21.63 -2.82
CA ALA A 43 -23.05 -22.46 -2.87
C ALA A 43 -21.83 -21.76 -2.28
N THR A 44 -20.69 -22.46 -2.32
CA THR A 44 -19.39 -21.91 -1.96
C THR A 44 -19.10 -20.63 -2.77
N PRO A 45 -18.43 -19.63 -2.16
CA PRO A 45 -18.08 -18.39 -2.86
C PRO A 45 -17.25 -18.63 -4.11
N ASP A 46 -17.39 -17.74 -5.10
CA ASP A 46 -16.52 -17.68 -6.27
C ASP A 46 -15.11 -17.24 -5.84
N ARG A 47 -14.12 -18.12 -6.06
CA ARG A 47 -12.72 -17.91 -5.72
C ARG A 47 -11.86 -17.43 -6.89
N THR A 48 -12.47 -17.02 -8.00
CA THR A 48 -11.76 -16.49 -9.17
C THR A 48 -10.80 -15.38 -8.77
N ILE A 49 -11.27 -14.40 -8.01
CA ILE A 49 -10.46 -13.25 -7.60
C ILE A 49 -9.31 -13.64 -6.66
N THR A 50 -9.48 -14.68 -5.83
CA THR A 50 -8.40 -15.20 -4.98
C THR A 50 -7.26 -15.74 -5.85
N SER A 51 -7.59 -16.49 -6.90
CA SER A 51 -6.61 -17.07 -7.82
C SER A 51 -5.94 -15.96 -8.65
N GLU A 52 -6.71 -15.00 -9.16
CA GLU A 52 -6.17 -13.82 -9.86
C GLU A 52 -5.25 -12.97 -8.96
N ALA A 53 -5.56 -12.84 -7.66
CA ALA A 53 -4.70 -12.17 -6.70
C ALA A 53 -3.35 -12.88 -6.56
N ARG A 54 -3.36 -14.23 -6.49
CA ARG A 54 -2.11 -15.01 -6.44
C ARG A 54 -1.30 -14.86 -7.72
N ALA A 55 -1.95 -14.92 -8.88
CA ALA A 55 -1.29 -14.65 -10.16
C ALA A 55 -0.67 -13.25 -10.19
N ALA A 56 -1.39 -12.23 -9.73
CA ALA A 56 -0.89 -10.86 -9.65
C ALA A 56 0.36 -10.74 -8.78
N PHE A 57 0.40 -11.45 -7.64
CA PHE A 57 1.57 -11.47 -6.76
C PHE A 57 2.75 -12.19 -7.41
N CYS A 58 2.51 -13.31 -8.09
CA CYS A 58 3.55 -14.04 -8.81
C CYS A 58 4.14 -13.20 -9.96
N TYR A 59 3.29 -12.59 -10.81
CA TYR A 59 3.74 -11.68 -11.86
C TYR A 59 4.54 -10.51 -11.30
N TRP A 60 4.07 -9.91 -10.21
CA TRP A 60 4.77 -8.80 -9.55
C TRP A 60 6.16 -9.21 -9.07
N ASP A 61 6.23 -10.33 -8.34
CA ASP A 61 7.46 -10.80 -7.73
C ASP A 61 8.45 -11.31 -8.81
N ALA A 62 7.95 -11.67 -10.00
CA ALA A 62 8.74 -11.99 -11.19
C ALA A 62 9.17 -10.76 -12.02
N GLY A 63 8.71 -9.55 -11.66
CA GLY A 63 9.00 -8.31 -12.37
C GLY A 63 8.13 -8.05 -13.61
N ASP A 64 7.11 -8.87 -13.88
CA ASP A 64 6.13 -8.64 -14.94
C ASP A 64 5.02 -7.69 -14.44
N LEU A 65 5.38 -6.41 -14.32
CA LEU A 65 4.48 -5.40 -13.79
C LEU A 65 3.33 -5.07 -14.76
N GLU A 66 3.49 -5.32 -16.05
CA GLU A 66 2.44 -5.11 -17.05
C GLU A 66 1.25 -6.05 -16.82
N GLN A 67 1.53 -7.32 -16.51
CA GLN A 67 0.47 -8.28 -16.15
C GLN A 67 -0.03 -8.09 -14.72
N ALA A 68 0.86 -7.76 -13.77
CA ALA A 68 0.49 -7.64 -12.37
C ALA A 68 -0.46 -6.47 -12.09
N ARG A 69 -0.16 -5.26 -12.59
CA ARG A 69 -0.90 -4.04 -12.27
C ARG A 69 -2.41 -4.15 -12.51
N PRO A 70 -2.94 -4.56 -13.68
CA PRO A 70 -4.38 -4.63 -13.90
C PRO A 70 -5.06 -5.62 -12.94
N LEU A 71 -4.41 -6.74 -12.61
CA LEU A 71 -4.94 -7.70 -11.64
C LEU A 71 -4.93 -7.13 -10.22
N LEU A 72 -3.86 -6.46 -9.80
CA LEU A 72 -3.81 -5.78 -8.50
C LEU A 72 -4.91 -4.71 -8.39
N ARG A 73 -5.20 -3.96 -9.47
CA ARG A 73 -6.31 -2.99 -9.50
C ARG A 73 -7.66 -3.67 -9.32
N LYS A 74 -7.87 -4.84 -9.93
CA LYS A 74 -9.07 -5.65 -9.74
C LYS A 74 -9.21 -6.11 -8.28
N VAL A 75 -8.11 -6.54 -7.66
CA VAL A 75 -8.09 -6.98 -6.25
C VAL A 75 -8.45 -5.85 -5.28
N ILE A 76 -7.91 -4.65 -5.44
CA ILE A 76 -8.23 -3.52 -4.54
C ILE A 76 -9.68 -3.01 -4.68
N GLN A 77 -10.30 -3.26 -5.84
CA GLN A 77 -11.70 -2.90 -6.11
C GLN A 77 -12.69 -3.96 -5.62
N THR A 78 -12.21 -5.15 -5.23
CA THR A 78 -13.07 -6.25 -4.82
C THR A 78 -13.53 -6.10 -3.37
N ASP A 79 -14.84 -6.13 -3.18
CA ASP A 79 -15.47 -6.21 -1.86
C ASP A 79 -15.46 -7.66 -1.37
N TRP A 80 -14.37 -8.06 -0.71
CA TRP A 80 -14.19 -9.42 -0.20
C TRP A 80 -15.24 -9.81 0.85
N LYS A 81 -15.88 -8.84 1.54
CA LYS A 81 -16.97 -9.10 2.47
C LYS A 81 -18.21 -9.58 1.72
N LYS A 82 -18.65 -8.83 0.70
CA LYS A 82 -19.78 -9.23 -0.15
C LYS A 82 -19.50 -10.52 -0.91
N ALA A 83 -18.26 -10.71 -1.33
CA ALA A 83 -17.81 -11.94 -1.97
C ALA A 83 -17.68 -13.12 -0.98
N ARG A 84 -17.84 -12.92 0.34
CA ARG A 84 -17.67 -13.95 1.38
C ARG A 84 -16.26 -14.57 1.44
N LEU A 85 -15.23 -13.80 1.09
CA LEU A 85 -13.82 -14.22 1.02
C LEU A 85 -13.01 -13.80 2.27
N TRP A 86 -13.53 -14.12 3.47
CA TRP A 86 -12.96 -13.66 4.75
C TRP A 86 -11.50 -14.11 4.99
N SER A 87 -11.12 -15.29 4.50
CA SER A 87 -9.75 -15.82 4.60
C SER A 87 -8.75 -15.05 3.73
N ASP A 88 -9.22 -14.41 2.66
CA ASP A 88 -8.40 -13.72 1.67
C ASP A 88 -8.41 -12.19 1.85
N ARG A 89 -8.98 -11.68 2.96
CA ARG A 89 -9.09 -10.24 3.29
C ARG A 89 -7.76 -9.47 3.21
N HIS A 90 -6.64 -10.16 3.42
CA HIS A 90 -5.31 -9.57 3.38
C HIS A 90 -4.85 -9.23 1.96
N ASP A 91 -5.47 -9.78 0.93
CA ASP A 91 -5.03 -9.61 -0.45
C ASP A 91 -5.26 -8.19 -0.95
N THR A 92 -6.33 -7.52 -0.51
CA THR A 92 -6.57 -6.10 -0.74
C THR A 92 -5.41 -5.25 -0.20
N GLU A 93 -4.99 -5.48 1.04
CA GLU A 93 -3.87 -4.72 1.62
C GLU A 93 -2.53 -5.04 0.94
N LYS A 94 -2.26 -6.32 0.61
CA LYS A 94 -1.05 -6.71 -0.14
C LYS A 94 -1.00 -6.07 -1.52
N ALA A 95 -2.14 -5.92 -2.19
CA ALA A 95 -2.24 -5.26 -3.49
C ALA A 95 -2.01 -3.76 -3.38
N PHE A 96 -2.64 -3.08 -2.42
CA PHE A 96 -2.36 -1.67 -2.14
C PHE A 96 -0.88 -1.45 -1.80
N MET A 97 -0.29 -2.27 -0.95
CA MET A 97 1.12 -2.16 -0.58
C MET A 97 2.02 -2.18 -1.82
N ARG A 98 1.84 -3.14 -2.73
CA ARG A 98 2.62 -3.22 -3.97
C ARG A 98 2.52 -1.95 -4.82
N LEU A 99 1.30 -1.48 -5.08
CA LEU A 99 1.05 -0.28 -5.88
C LEU A 99 1.62 0.99 -5.21
N ILE A 100 1.49 1.11 -3.89
CA ILE A 100 2.02 2.25 -3.11
C ILE A 100 3.55 2.25 -3.15
N LEU A 101 4.18 1.09 -2.98
CA LEU A 101 5.64 0.97 -3.02
C LEU A 101 6.20 1.23 -4.42
N GLU A 102 5.50 0.82 -5.48
CA GLU A 102 5.88 1.19 -6.85
C GLU A 102 5.83 2.71 -7.04
N ALA A 103 4.72 3.37 -6.65
CA ALA A 103 4.62 4.82 -6.71
C ALA A 103 5.76 5.50 -5.93
N ALA A 104 6.10 4.97 -4.74
CA ALA A 104 7.23 5.47 -3.94
C ALA A 104 8.57 5.28 -4.64
N SER A 105 8.82 4.11 -5.23
CA SER A 105 10.06 3.81 -5.95
C SER A 105 10.28 4.71 -7.17
N GLN A 106 9.20 5.18 -7.78
CA GLN A 106 9.21 6.12 -8.90
C GLN A 106 9.31 7.59 -8.45
N GLY A 107 9.33 7.86 -7.13
CA GLY A 107 9.27 9.22 -6.59
C GLY A 107 7.92 9.90 -6.85
N ASN A 108 6.89 9.16 -7.26
CA ASN A 108 5.59 9.69 -7.63
C ASN A 108 4.72 9.92 -6.39
N GLY A 109 5.00 11.03 -5.71
CA GLY A 109 4.28 11.42 -4.50
C GLY A 109 2.77 11.60 -4.70
N ALA A 110 2.32 12.09 -5.87
CA ALA A 110 0.89 12.28 -6.13
C ALA A 110 0.15 10.94 -6.24
N GLN A 111 0.73 9.97 -6.94
CA GLN A 111 0.16 8.62 -7.01
C GLN A 111 0.22 7.89 -5.67
N PHE A 112 1.30 8.08 -4.90
CA PHE A 112 1.39 7.59 -3.53
C PHE A 112 0.23 8.11 -2.68
N ASP A 113 0.00 9.42 -2.69
CA ASP A 113 -1.05 10.06 -1.88
C ASP A 113 -2.45 9.58 -2.29
N ALA A 114 -2.70 9.43 -3.59
CA ALA A 114 -3.97 8.92 -4.12
C ALA A 114 -4.22 7.46 -3.69
N LEU A 115 -3.22 6.59 -3.84
CA LEU A 115 -3.33 5.18 -3.44
C LEU A 115 -3.44 5.02 -1.92
N TRP A 116 -2.74 5.86 -1.15
CA TRP A 116 -2.84 5.86 0.31
C TRP A 116 -4.26 6.22 0.77
N LEU A 117 -4.83 7.28 0.20
CA LEU A 117 -6.20 7.70 0.50
C LEU A 117 -7.20 6.60 0.14
N GLU A 118 -7.05 5.99 -1.05
CA GLU A 118 -7.90 4.88 -1.49
C GLU A 118 -7.81 3.68 -0.54
N ALA A 119 -6.60 3.29 -0.14
CA ALA A 119 -6.37 2.20 0.80
C ALA A 119 -7.01 2.46 2.17
N SER A 120 -6.86 3.68 2.70
CA SER A 120 -7.46 4.09 3.96
C SER A 120 -9.00 4.10 3.90
N GLN A 121 -9.58 4.59 2.80
CA GLN A 121 -11.04 4.57 2.62
C GLN A 121 -11.56 3.14 2.48
N ARG A 122 -10.90 2.30 1.67
CA ARG A 122 -11.28 0.88 1.54
C ARG A 122 -11.18 0.12 2.84
N GLY A 123 -10.15 0.39 3.62
CA GLY A 123 -10.03 -0.18 4.96
C GLY A 123 -11.18 0.22 5.89
N GLN A 124 -11.69 1.45 5.78
CA GLN A 124 -12.87 1.88 6.54
C GLN A 124 -14.15 1.21 6.04
N ASP A 125 -14.40 1.23 4.73
CA ASP A 125 -15.58 0.61 4.11
C ASP A 125 -15.70 -0.89 4.47
N LEU A 126 -14.55 -1.56 4.56
CA LEU A 126 -14.45 -2.98 4.84
C LEU A 126 -14.23 -3.29 6.32
N ASP A 127 -14.32 -2.31 7.23
CA ASP A 127 -14.03 -2.47 8.68
C ASP A 127 -12.72 -3.25 8.93
N TYR A 128 -11.70 -2.91 8.15
CA TYR A 128 -10.38 -3.54 8.12
C TYR A 128 -9.32 -2.46 7.87
N PRO A 129 -8.98 -1.65 8.89
CA PRO A 129 -8.33 -0.35 8.70
C PRO A 129 -6.87 -0.45 8.23
N PHE A 130 -6.57 0.05 7.03
CA PHE A 130 -5.22 0.06 6.47
C PHE A 130 -4.22 0.98 7.23
N PRO A 131 -2.93 0.61 7.37
CA PRO A 131 -2.33 -0.72 7.17
C PRO A 131 -2.33 -1.57 8.45
N THR A 132 -2.57 -2.88 8.33
CA THR A 132 -2.66 -3.83 9.47
C THR A 132 -1.57 -4.90 9.48
N ILE A 133 -0.97 -5.20 8.33
CA ILE A 133 -0.04 -6.32 8.16
C ILE A 133 1.38 -5.83 8.47
N LEU A 134 2.01 -6.39 9.51
CA LEU A 134 3.29 -5.91 10.04
C LEU A 134 4.41 -5.79 8.98
N PRO A 135 4.70 -6.82 8.14
CA PRO A 135 5.67 -6.68 7.06
C PRO A 135 5.38 -5.50 6.11
N ASN A 136 4.09 -5.19 5.87
CA ASN A 136 3.68 -4.08 5.03
C ASN A 136 3.90 -2.75 5.76
N GLN A 137 3.58 -2.67 7.05
CA GLN A 137 3.77 -1.45 7.86
C GLN A 137 5.23 -0.97 7.83
N LYS A 138 6.21 -1.87 7.94
CA LYS A 138 7.64 -1.52 7.81
C LYS A 138 7.95 -0.86 6.46
N LYS A 139 7.60 -1.53 5.36
CA LYS A 139 7.88 -1.05 4.00
C LYS A 139 7.16 0.27 3.71
N LEU A 140 5.90 0.38 4.14
CA LEU A 140 5.10 1.59 3.99
C LEU A 140 5.65 2.76 4.82
N LEU A 141 6.12 2.50 6.05
CA LEU A 141 6.75 3.52 6.88
C LEU A 141 8.05 4.03 6.27
N GLN A 142 8.89 3.12 5.75
CA GLN A 142 10.11 3.50 5.01
C GLN A 142 9.79 4.36 3.78
N ALA A 143 8.84 3.92 2.93
CA ALA A 143 8.42 4.66 1.76
C ALA A 143 7.83 6.05 2.11
N ALA A 144 6.97 6.12 3.13
CA ALA A 144 6.37 7.38 3.57
C ALA A 144 7.41 8.36 4.12
N LEU A 145 8.44 7.87 4.83
CA LEU A 145 9.55 8.70 5.29
C LEU A 145 10.39 9.23 4.13
N LEU A 146 10.71 8.39 3.14
CA LEU A 146 11.47 8.77 1.96
C LEU A 146 10.79 9.89 1.16
N LEU A 147 9.46 9.83 1.05
CA LEU A 147 8.66 10.83 0.34
C LEU A 147 8.15 11.98 1.23
N GLU A 148 8.58 12.02 2.50
CA GLU A 148 8.17 13.02 3.50
C GLU A 148 6.63 13.12 3.67
N ARG A 149 5.93 11.99 3.56
CA ARG A 149 4.47 11.89 3.72
C ARG A 149 4.10 11.69 5.19
N PHE A 150 4.21 12.76 5.96
CA PHE A 150 4.06 12.70 7.42
C PHE A 150 2.68 12.23 7.91
N ASP A 151 1.60 12.46 7.16
CA ASP A 151 0.28 11.93 7.53
C ASP A 151 0.23 10.40 7.40
N ALA A 152 0.81 9.85 6.33
CA ALA A 152 0.98 8.41 6.17
C ALA A 152 1.87 7.82 7.27
N VAL A 153 3.01 8.48 7.57
CA VAL A 153 3.89 8.09 8.69
C VAL A 153 3.11 8.00 9.99
N ARG A 154 2.35 9.03 10.36
CA ARG A 154 1.53 9.03 11.58
C ARG A 154 0.50 7.92 11.60
N GLN A 155 -0.18 7.68 10.47
CA GLN A 155 -1.16 6.60 10.36
C GLN A 155 -0.56 5.20 10.55
N VAL A 156 0.66 4.96 10.06
CA VAL A 156 1.38 3.70 10.33
C VAL A 156 1.76 3.60 11.79
N LEU A 157 2.37 4.65 12.35
CA LEU A 157 2.81 4.67 13.75
C LEU A 157 1.68 4.35 14.74
N LEU A 158 0.48 4.87 14.48
CA LEU A 158 -0.72 4.59 15.30
C LEU A 158 -1.20 3.13 15.24
N ARG A 159 -0.77 2.37 14.23
CA ARG A 159 -1.23 0.98 13.98
C ARG A 159 -0.16 -0.08 14.24
N ILE A 160 1.06 0.32 14.60
CA ILE A 160 2.10 -0.62 15.01
C ILE A 160 1.65 -1.31 16.29
N ASN A 161 1.59 -2.64 16.27
CA ASN A 161 1.30 -3.44 17.46
C ASN A 161 2.48 -3.32 18.46
N PRO A 162 2.24 -2.92 19.73
CA PRO A 162 3.28 -2.82 20.75
C PRO A 162 4.05 -4.12 21.00
N GLU A 163 3.40 -5.28 20.97
CA GLU A 163 4.05 -6.57 21.17
C GLU A 163 5.01 -6.90 20.04
N HIS A 164 4.62 -6.62 18.79
CA HIS A 164 5.51 -6.79 17.65
C HIS A 164 6.67 -5.79 17.68
N LEU A 165 6.42 -4.54 18.07
CA LEU A 165 7.46 -3.53 18.23
C LEU A 165 8.52 -3.96 19.25
N GLN A 166 8.13 -4.59 20.35
CA GLN A 166 9.07 -5.07 21.37
C GLN A 166 10.03 -6.14 20.82
N ASN A 167 9.55 -6.98 19.92
CA ASN A 167 10.29 -8.13 19.39
C ASN A 167 11.06 -7.82 18.09
N ASP A 168 10.96 -6.60 17.54
CA ASP A 168 11.50 -6.23 16.24
C ASP A 168 12.39 -4.98 16.30
N HIS A 169 13.71 -5.19 16.40
CA HIS A 169 14.67 -4.11 16.57
C HIS A 169 14.73 -3.14 15.37
N GLU A 170 14.58 -3.66 14.15
CA GLU A 170 14.52 -2.81 12.95
C GLU A 170 13.30 -1.88 13.01
N LEU A 171 12.14 -2.40 13.43
CA LEU A 171 10.93 -1.60 13.59
C LEU A 171 11.08 -0.55 14.70
N GLN A 172 11.79 -0.86 15.79
CA GLN A 172 12.10 0.12 16.85
C GLN A 172 12.91 1.29 16.32
N LEU A 173 14.00 1.01 15.59
CA LEU A 173 14.84 2.04 14.98
C LEU A 173 14.06 2.89 13.98
N LEU A 174 13.31 2.24 13.09
CA LEU A 174 12.50 2.92 12.08
C LEU A 174 11.42 3.80 12.72
N LYS A 175 10.77 3.32 13.78
CA LYS A 175 9.80 4.08 14.56
C LYS A 175 10.44 5.31 15.22
N ALA A 176 11.58 5.14 15.88
CA ALA A 176 12.28 6.26 16.53
C ALA A 176 12.69 7.33 15.52
N MET A 177 13.22 6.92 14.35
CA MET A 177 13.54 7.83 13.24
C MET A 177 12.28 8.56 12.74
N ALA A 178 11.17 7.84 12.61
CA ALA A 178 9.91 8.42 12.16
C ALA A 178 9.38 9.48 13.13
N GLU A 179 9.41 9.19 14.43
CA GLU A 179 8.97 10.11 15.49
C GLU A 179 9.82 11.38 15.50
N GLN A 180 11.15 11.25 15.42
CA GLN A 180 12.06 12.40 15.35
C GLN A 180 11.78 13.27 14.12
N ARG A 181 11.52 12.65 12.96
CA ARG A 181 11.21 13.38 11.72
C ARG A 181 9.87 14.11 11.79
N VAL A 182 8.85 13.48 12.39
CA VAL A 182 7.53 14.12 12.61
C VAL A 182 7.67 15.30 13.57
N GLU A 183 8.41 15.15 14.67
CA GLU A 183 8.65 16.22 15.64
C GLU A 183 9.39 17.40 15.00
N ALA A 184 10.47 17.13 14.26
CA ALA A 184 11.23 18.16 13.55
C ALA A 184 10.33 18.95 12.57
N ARG A 185 9.41 18.26 11.87
CA ARG A 185 8.46 18.90 10.95
C ARG A 185 7.46 19.80 11.67
N VAL A 186 6.95 19.38 12.83
CA VAL A 186 6.03 20.16 13.67
C VAL A 186 6.75 21.40 14.19
N SER A 187 7.96 21.27 14.74
CA SER A 187 8.75 22.40 15.24
C SER A 187 9.12 23.38 14.13
N ALA A 188 9.47 22.90 12.93
CA ALA A 188 9.71 23.76 11.77
C ALA A 188 8.46 24.52 11.32
N SER A 189 7.27 23.90 11.43
CA SER A 189 6.00 24.55 11.11
C SER A 189 5.56 25.57 12.16
N ALA A 190 5.99 25.41 13.42
CA ALA A 190 5.65 26.30 14.53
C ALA A 190 6.62 27.49 14.68
N ALA A 191 7.77 27.47 14.01
CA ALA A 191 8.74 28.56 14.07
C ALA A 191 8.16 29.86 13.49
N PRO A 192 8.27 31.00 14.19
CA PRO A 192 7.76 32.27 13.69
C PRO A 192 8.46 32.64 12.38
N ARG A 193 7.68 32.93 11.33
CA ARG A 193 8.21 33.46 10.07
C ARG A 193 8.95 34.76 10.39
N ARG A 194 10.28 34.75 10.29
CA ARG A 194 11.09 35.97 10.49
C ARG A 194 10.55 37.06 9.54
N PRO A 195 10.13 38.23 10.03
CA PRO A 195 9.73 39.32 9.15
C PRO A 195 10.91 39.67 8.25
N SER A 196 10.70 39.63 6.94
CA SER A 196 11.71 39.98 5.94
C SER A 196 12.18 41.42 6.20
N LEU A 197 13.44 41.58 6.60
CA LEU A 197 14.12 42.87 6.76
C LEU A 197 14.46 43.50 5.39
N ILE A 198 13.49 43.57 4.47
CA ILE A 198 13.60 44.33 3.22
C ILE A 198 12.54 45.43 3.24
N ARG A 199 12.77 46.44 4.10
CA ARG A 199 12.23 47.80 3.92
C ARG A 199 12.90 48.75 4.91
N ARG A 200 14.12 49.15 4.60
CA ARG A 200 14.69 50.44 5.04
C ARG A 200 15.87 50.77 4.14
N LEU A 201 15.66 51.68 3.20
CA LEU A 201 16.53 52.82 2.89
C LEU A 201 16.03 53.48 1.59
N ILE A 202 14.93 54.22 1.68
CA ILE A 202 14.71 55.38 0.83
C ILE A 202 14.44 56.54 1.78
N ARG A 203 15.48 57.29 2.14
CA ARG A 203 15.32 58.64 2.69
C ARG A 203 15.23 59.59 1.49
N PRO A 204 14.22 60.46 1.37
CA PRO A 204 14.27 61.55 0.42
C PRO A 204 15.34 62.55 0.85
N PHE A 205 16.23 62.88 -0.07
CA PHE A 205 17.22 63.94 0.08
C PHE A 205 16.48 65.28 -0.05
N VAL A 206 16.23 65.97 1.06
CA VAL A 206 15.75 67.36 1.04
C VAL A 206 16.97 68.25 0.82
N SER A 207 17.09 68.82 -0.38
CA SER A 207 18.06 69.87 -0.69
C SER A 207 17.40 71.21 -0.43
N ASP A 208 17.70 71.80 0.72
CA ASP A 208 17.52 73.23 0.96
C ASP A 208 18.51 74.01 0.08
N ARG A 209 18.00 74.84 -0.83
CA ARG A 209 18.70 76.02 -1.33
C ARG A 209 17.70 77.15 -1.59
N THR A 210 17.81 78.16 -0.72
CA THR A 210 17.73 79.62 -0.97
C THR A 210 16.70 80.15 -1.95
#